data_AF-A0A0G0YXG9-F1
#
_entry.id   AF-A0A0G0YXG9-F1
#
_cell.length_a   1.000
_cell.length_b   1.000
_cell.length_c   1.000
_cell.angle_alpha   90.00
_cell.angle_beta   90.00
_cell.angle_gamma   90.00
#
_symmetry.space_group_name_H-M   'P 1'
#
loop_
_entity.id
_entity.type
_entity.pdbx_description
1 polymer ?
#
loop_
_entity_poly.entity_id
_entity_poly.type
_entity_poly.pdbx_seq_one_letter_code
_entity_poly.pdbx_strand_id
1 'polypeptide(L)' 'MNDVHYLVCSAPICQDDPNPNYKNEVIWRPGEKVCKKTPYEEFQKKQVEINELVRKSKFKNMDHAYTASELENRSV' A
#
# COMPACT_ATOMS: atom_id res chain seq x y z
N MET A 1 6.68 -5.23 -20.80
CA MET A 1 5.76 -6.23 -20.22
C MET A 1 6.26 -6.54 -18.84
N ASN A 2 5.50 -6.19 -17.80
CA ASN A 2 5.51 -6.87 -16.50
C ASN A 2 4.27 -6.41 -15.70
N ASP A 3 3.10 -6.66 -16.27
CA ASP A 3 1.78 -6.46 -15.64
C ASP A 3 1.35 -7.70 -14.81
N VAL A 4 2.29 -8.55 -14.39
CA VAL A 4 1.95 -9.79 -13.67
C VAL A 4 1.35 -9.48 -12.29
N HIS A 5 1.83 -8.41 -11.65
CA HIS A 5 1.36 -7.99 -10.33
C HIS A 5 -0.14 -7.66 -10.35
N TYR A 6 -0.61 -6.81 -11.27
CA TYR A 6 -2.04 -6.44 -11.36
C TYR A 6 -2.97 -7.59 -11.78
N LEU A 7 -2.44 -8.64 -12.43
CA LEU A 7 -3.20 -9.86 -12.75
C LEU A 7 -3.44 -10.74 -11.53
N VAL A 8 -2.53 -10.75 -10.56
CA VAL A 8 -2.56 -11.60 -9.36
C VAL A 8 -2.98 -10.84 -8.11
N CYS A 9 -2.79 -9.52 -8.10
CA CYS A 9 -3.06 -8.65 -6.98
C CYS A 9 -3.52 -7.27 -7.46
N SER A 10 -4.78 -6.92 -7.15
CA SER A 10 -5.35 -5.61 -7.52
C SER A 10 -4.90 -4.43 -6.64
N ALA A 11 -3.94 -4.64 -5.73
CA ALA A 11 -3.42 -3.59 -4.88
C ALA A 11 -2.21 -2.92 -5.57
N PRO A 12 -2.09 -1.58 -5.53
CA PRO A 12 -0.97 -0.87 -6.15
C PRO A 12 0.37 -1.40 -5.66
N ILE A 13 0.56 -1.45 -4.34
CA ILE A 13 1.76 -2.01 -3.69
C ILE A 13 1.45 -3.42 -3.20
N CYS A 14 2.31 -4.39 -3.51
CA CYS A 14 2.31 -5.70 -2.85
C CYS A 14 3.73 -6.21 -2.65
N GLN A 15 3.89 -7.06 -1.64
CA GLN A 15 5.17 -7.71 -1.33
C GLN A 15 5.65 -8.76 -2.36
N ASP A 16 4.73 -9.24 -3.22
CA ASP A 16 5.00 -10.20 -4.30
C ASP A 16 5.20 -9.48 -5.65
N ASP A 17 5.47 -8.16 -5.61
CA ASP A 17 5.70 -7.37 -6.82
C ASP A 17 7.05 -7.79 -7.46
N PRO A 18 7.09 -8.12 -8.76
CA PRO A 18 8.31 -8.52 -9.44
C PRO A 18 9.34 -7.38 -9.57
N ASN A 19 8.94 -6.13 -9.36
CA ASN A 19 9.87 -5.00 -9.31
C ASN A 19 10.63 -5.02 -7.96
N PRO A 20 11.95 -5.24 -7.92
CA PRO A 20 12.70 -5.23 -6.65
C PRO A 20 12.67 -3.86 -5.94
N ASN A 21 12.38 -2.78 -6.66
CA ASN A 21 12.28 -1.43 -6.11
C ASN A 21 10.84 -1.02 -5.73
N TYR A 22 9.88 -1.95 -5.75
CA TYR A 22 8.46 -1.63 -5.53
C TYR A 22 8.22 -0.81 -4.25
N LYS A 23 9.02 -1.05 -3.21
CA LYS A 23 8.90 -0.33 -1.93
C LYS A 23 9.16 1.17 -2.02
N ASN A 24 9.92 1.63 -3.01
CA ASN A 24 10.32 3.04 -3.17
C ASN A 24 9.69 3.73 -4.39
N GLU A 25 9.26 2.96 -5.40
CA GLU A 25 8.78 3.51 -6.68
C GLU A 25 7.26 3.43 -6.82
N VAL A 26 6.62 2.44 -6.18
CA VAL A 26 5.18 2.22 -6.33
C VAL A 26 4.44 3.05 -5.30
N ILE A 27 3.47 3.82 -5.79
CA ILE A 27 2.66 4.72 -5.00
C ILE A 27 1.32 4.07 -4.66
N TRP A 28 0.89 4.26 -3.43
CA TRP A 28 -0.42 3.93 -2.92
C TRP A 28 -1.07 5.16 -2.29
N ARG A 29 -2.37 5.31 -2.48
CA ARG A 29 -3.18 6.39 -1.91
C ARG A 29 -4.18 5.87 -0.88
N PRO A 30 -4.49 6.67 0.15
CA PRO A 30 -5.54 6.38 1.11
C PRO A 30 -6.86 6.03 0.42
N GLY A 31 -7.45 4.89 0.79
CA GLY A 31 -8.68 4.35 0.21
C GLY A 31 -8.44 3.32 -0.90
N GLU A 32 -7.23 3.20 -1.44
CA GLU A 32 -6.92 2.17 -2.45
C GLU A 32 -6.84 0.78 -1.83
N LYS A 33 -6.96 -0.24 -2.69
CA LYS A 33 -6.90 -1.65 -2.28
C LYS A 33 -5.54 -1.98 -1.65
N VAL A 34 -5.57 -2.89 -0.68
CA VAL A 34 -4.39 -3.36 0.06
C VAL A 34 -4.08 -4.80 -0.35
N CYS A 35 -2.80 -5.12 -0.56
CA CYS A 35 -2.41 -6.50 -0.85
C CYS A 35 -2.70 -7.37 0.38
N LYS A 36 -3.23 -8.57 0.19
CA LYS A 36 -3.52 -9.54 1.27
C LYS A 36 -2.62 -10.78 1.26
N LYS A 37 -1.57 -10.76 0.44
CA LYS A 37 -0.58 -11.85 0.37
C LYS A 37 0.19 -11.96 1.69
N THR A 38 0.69 -13.16 1.98
CA THR A 38 1.55 -13.50 3.13
C THR A 38 3.00 -13.76 2.69
N PRO A 39 4.02 -13.41 3.49
CA PRO A 39 3.97 -12.79 4.81
C PRO A 39 3.35 -11.38 4.80
N TYR A 40 2.60 -11.03 5.85
CA TYR A 40 1.93 -9.74 5.91
C TYR A 40 2.89 -8.68 6.47
N GLU A 41 3.38 -7.82 5.60
CA GLU A 41 4.40 -6.81 5.88
C GLU A 41 3.84 -5.59 6.62
N GLU A 42 4.72 -4.79 7.22
CA GLU A 42 4.34 -3.60 8.01
C GLU A 42 3.61 -2.54 7.16
N PHE A 43 4.04 -2.30 5.92
CA PHE A 43 3.33 -1.35 5.04
C PHE A 43 1.87 -1.77 4.80
N GLN A 44 1.58 -3.07 4.69
CA GLN A 44 0.22 -3.57 4.49
C GLN A 44 -0.64 -3.32 5.73
N LYS A 45 -0.06 -3.40 6.94
CA LYS A 45 -0.77 -3.04 8.19
C LYS A 45 -1.12 -1.56 8.20
N LYS A 46 -0.17 -0.70 7.83
CA LYS A 46 -0.41 0.76 7.77
C LYS A 46 -1.44 1.15 6.71
N GLN A 47 -1.44 0.51 5.55
CA GLN A 47 -2.47 0.73 4.53
C GLN A 47 -3.87 0.39 5.07
N VAL A 48 -4.01 -0.70 5.83
CA VAL A 48 -5.29 -1.07 6.47
C VAL A 48 -5.69 -0.05 7.54
N GLU A 49 -4.77 0.33 8.43
CA GLU A 49 -5.03 1.36 9.46
C GLU A 49 -5.51 2.68 8.85
N ILE A 50 -4.80 3.16 7.82
CA ILE A 50 -5.18 4.36 7.08
C ILE A 50 -6.56 4.18 6.44
N ASN A 51 -6.81 3.08 5.74
CA ASN A 51 -8.10 2.82 5.12
C ASN A 51 -9.26 2.73 6.12
N GLU A 52 -9.01 2.24 7.33
CA GLU A 52 -10.00 2.28 8.40
C GLU A 52 -10.32 3.71 8.84
N LEU A 53 -9.29 4.57 8.96
CA LEU A 53 -9.47 5.99 9.27
C LEU A 53 -10.20 6.72 8.13
N VAL A 54 -9.90 6.39 6.87
CA VAL A 54 -10.61 6.90 5.68
C VAL A 54 -12.08 6.51 5.75
N ARG A 55 -12.40 5.23 5.99
CA ARG A 55 -13.78 4.74 6.12
C ARG A 55 -14.54 5.45 7.24
N LYS A 56 -13.85 5.80 8.33
CA LYS A 56 -14.41 6.55 9.47
C LYS A 56 -14.46 8.07 9.24
N SER A 57 -14.05 8.57 8.06
CA SER A 57 -13.90 10.01 7.76
C SER A 57 -12.99 10.75 8.75
N LYS A 58 -12.03 10.03 9.35
CA LYS A 58 -11.04 10.57 10.31
C LYS A 58 -9.68 10.82 9.69
N PHE A 59 -9.46 10.35 8.47
CA PHE A 59 -8.22 10.57 7.75
C PHE A 59 -8.29 11.86 6.93
N LYS A 60 -7.41 12.82 7.22
CA LYS A 60 -7.41 14.15 6.57
C LYS A 60 -6.57 14.22 5.30
N ASN A 61 -5.53 13.38 5.19
CA ASN A 61 -4.50 13.53 4.16
C ASN A 61 -4.80 12.67 2.92
N MET A 62 -6.03 12.72 2.41
CA MET A 62 -6.49 11.86 1.30
C MET A 62 -5.64 12.00 0.03
N ASP A 63 -5.06 13.18 -0.22
CA ASP A 63 -4.26 13.47 -1.41
C ASP A 63 -2.80 12.98 -1.31
N HIS A 64 -2.36 12.59 -0.11
CA HIS A 64 -0.99 12.15 0.10
C HIS A 64 -0.79 10.75 -0.48
N ALA A 65 0.18 10.64 -1.38
CA ALA A 65 0.65 9.40 -1.95
C ALA A 65 1.79 8.84 -1.09
N TYR A 66 1.80 7.53 -0.89
CA TYR A 66 2.75 6.83 -0.05
C TYR A 66 3.44 5.72 -0.82
N THR A 67 4.74 5.58 -0.61
CA THR A 67 5.51 4.39 -0.95
C THR A 67 5.47 3.38 0.21
N ALA A 68 5.85 2.13 -0.03
CA ALA A 68 5.89 1.13 1.04
C ALA A 68 6.91 1.52 2.12
N SER A 69 8.08 2.01 1.70
CA SER A 69 9.13 2.48 2.61
C SER A 69 8.65 3.64 3.49
N GLU A 70 7.88 4.59 2.94
CA GLU A 70 7.30 5.67 3.74
C GLU A 70 6.28 5.15 4.75
N LEU A 71 5.49 4.14 4.38
CA LEU A 71 4.53 3.52 5.29
C LEU A 71 5.23 2.76 6.43
N GLU A 72 6.30 2.02 6.14
CA GLU A 72 7.06 1.27 7.15
C GLU A 72 7.72 2.19 8.18
N ASN A 73 8.19 3.36 7.75
CA ASN A 73 8.86 4.31 8.63
C ASN A 73 7.90 5.29 9.33
N ARG A 74 6.59 5.21 9.06
CA ARG A 74 5.61 6.15 9.61
C ARG A 74 5.03 5.67 10.93
N SER A 75 5.11 6.53 11.94
CA SER A 75 4.21 6.46 13.09
C SER A 75 2.83 6.95 12.67
N VAL A 76 1.84 6.05 12.63
CA VAL A 76 0.42 6.34 12.34
C VAL A 76 -0.30 6.70 13.63
#